data_AF-A0A357N6W3-F1
#
_entry.id   AF-A0A357N6W3-F1
#
_cell.length_a   1.000
_cell.length_b   1.000
_cell.length_c   1.000
_cell.angle_alpha   90.00
_cell.angle_beta   90.00
_cell.angle_gamma   90.00
#
_symmetry.space_group_name_H-M   'P 1'
#
loop_
_entity.id
_entity.type
_entity.pdbx_description
1 polymer ?
#
loop_
_entity_poly.entity_id
_entity_poly.type
_entity_poly.pdbx_seq_one_letter_code
_entity_poly.pdbx_strand_id
1 'polypeptide(L)'
;MPKVVRLETLPLDCAESVLVVELTSAPGRGWIKALKRVLADTEGLESAQLRCDGRFAYIIGVEPGQRGMTHRINQALAAANERALPGMRTAVPAAATSTSALTAPPA
;
A
#
# COMPACT_ATOMS: atom_id res chain seq x y z
N MET A 1 -4.81 -9.36 -12.98
CA MET A 1 -4.66 -8.71 -11.66
C MET A 1 -6.04 -8.50 -11.06
N PRO A 2 -6.21 -8.68 -9.74
CA PRO A 2 -7.50 -8.48 -9.09
C PRO A 2 -7.89 -7.00 -9.14
N LYS A 3 -9.12 -6.69 -9.59
CA LYS A 3 -9.68 -5.33 -9.53
C LYS A 3 -10.65 -5.22 -8.37
N VAL A 4 -10.72 -4.04 -7.74
CA VAL A 4 -11.69 -3.76 -6.68
C VAL A 4 -13.09 -3.68 -7.27
N VAL A 5 -14.00 -4.52 -6.75
CA VAL A 5 -15.42 -4.56 -7.11
C VAL A 5 -16.23 -3.75 -6.12
N ARG A 6 -15.95 -3.95 -4.83
CA ARG A 6 -16.67 -3.32 -3.72
C ARG A 6 -15.72 -3.04 -2.57
N LEU A 7 -16.01 -1.97 -1.84
CA LEU A 7 -15.30 -1.59 -0.63
C LEU A 7 -16.34 -1.22 0.43
N GLU A 8 -16.27 -1.90 1.56
CA GLU A 8 -17.26 -1.79 2.63
C GLU A 8 -16.56 -1.70 3.98
N THR A 9 -16.94 -0.72 4.79
CA THR A 9 -16.40 -0.55 6.14
C THR A 9 -17.39 -1.11 7.14
N LEU A 10 -16.95 -2.05 7.96
CA LEU A 10 -17.75 -2.65 9.03
C LEU A 10 -17.15 -2.24 10.39
N PRO A 11 -17.97 -1.72 11.32
CA PRO A 11 -17.51 -1.39 12.66
C PRO A 11 -17.18 -2.66 13.44
N LEU A 12 -16.17 -2.58 14.31
CA LEU A 12 -15.82 -3.59 15.30
C LEU A 12 -16.11 -3.03 16.70
N ASP A 13 -16.39 -3.92 17.66
CA ASP A 13 -16.80 -3.55 19.02
C ASP A 13 -15.72 -2.78 19.81
N CYS A 14 -14.46 -2.81 19.39
CA CYS A 14 -13.31 -2.19 20.07
C CYS A 14 -12.95 -0.78 19.55
N ALA A 15 -13.90 -0.04 18.98
CA ALA A 15 -13.67 1.25 18.31
C ALA A 15 -12.71 1.16 17.10
N GLU A 16 -12.53 -0.03 16.53
CA GLU A 16 -11.85 -0.24 15.26
C GLU A 16 -12.88 -0.52 14.16
N SER A 17 -12.44 -0.53 12.91
CA SER A 17 -13.23 -1.00 11.78
C SER A 17 -12.44 -2.01 10.96
N VAL A 18 -13.16 -2.93 10.34
CA VAL A 18 -12.62 -3.77 9.28
C VAL A 18 -13.11 -3.23 7.95
N LEU A 19 -12.18 -3.08 7.02
CA LEU A 19 -12.49 -2.74 5.65
C LEU A 19 -12.45 -4.01 4.82
N VAL A 20 -13.60 -4.34 4.23
CA VAL A 20 -13.79 -5.48 3.34
C VAL A 20 -13.65 -4.99 1.90
N VAL A 21 -12.68 -5.55 1.19
CA VAL A 21 -12.44 -5.30 -0.23
C VAL A 21 -12.83 -6.55 -1.01
N GLU A 22 -13.87 -6.45 -1.81
CA GLU A 22 -14.24 -7.48 -2.77
C GLU A 22 -13.45 -7.29 -4.07
N LEU A 23 -12.82 -8.36 -4.56
CA LEU A 23 -12.00 -8.35 -5.76
C LEU A 23 -12.64 -9.20 -6.88
N THR A 24 -12.34 -8.87 -8.13
CA THR A 24 -12.81 -9.65 -9.30
C THR A 24 -12.32 -11.10 -9.29
N SER A 25 -11.15 -11.34 -8.69
CA SER A 25 -10.49 -12.65 -8.59
C SER A 25 -9.59 -12.71 -7.35
N ALA A 26 -9.20 -13.92 -6.94
CA ALA A 26 -8.35 -14.09 -5.77
C ALA A 26 -6.98 -13.41 -5.98
N PRO A 27 -6.49 -12.64 -5.01
CA PRO A 27 -5.21 -11.94 -5.15
C PRO A 27 -4.03 -12.92 -5.06
N GLY A 28 -3.05 -12.75 -5.96
CA GLY A 28 -1.81 -13.52 -5.92
C GLY A 28 -0.85 -13.08 -4.80
N ARG A 29 0.10 -13.94 -4.41
CA ARG A 29 1.08 -13.66 -3.34
C ARG A 29 1.87 -12.37 -3.54
N GLY A 30 2.16 -11.98 -4.79
CA GLY A 30 2.86 -10.73 -5.11
C GLY A 30 2.04 -9.50 -4.72
N TRP A 31 0.76 -9.48 -5.07
CA TRP A 31 -0.17 -8.42 -4.72
C TRP A 31 -0.37 -8.32 -3.21
N ILE A 32 -0.55 -9.46 -2.51
CA ILE A 32 -0.71 -9.49 -1.06
C ILE A 32 0.53 -8.89 -0.37
N LYS A 33 1.74 -9.26 -0.81
CA LYS A 33 2.99 -8.69 -0.29
C LYS A 33 3.11 -7.20 -0.58
N ALA A 34 2.75 -6.76 -1.78
CA ALA A 34 2.77 -5.35 -2.15
C ALA A 34 1.81 -4.54 -1.28
N LEU A 35 0.57 -4.99 -1.12
CA LEU A 35 -0.42 -4.30 -0.29
C LEU A 35 0.01 -4.23 1.17
N LYS A 36 0.52 -5.31 1.77
CA LYS A 36 1.04 -5.27 3.14
C LYS A 36 2.12 -4.21 3.33
N ARG A 37 3.03 -4.06 2.36
CA ARG A 37 4.06 -3.01 2.39
C ARG A 37 3.44 -1.62 2.30
N VAL A 38 2.53 -1.41 1.34
CA VAL A 38 1.88 -0.11 1.18
C VAL A 38 1.10 0.28 2.44
N LEU A 39 0.37 -0.64 3.05
CA LEU A 39 -0.37 -0.39 4.30
C LEU A 39 0.59 0.00 5.44
N ALA A 40 1.70 -0.73 5.60
CA ALA A 40 2.72 -0.40 6.59
C ALA A 40 3.39 0.97 6.36
N ASP A 41 3.49 1.41 5.11
CA ASP A 41 4.05 2.71 4.72
C ASP A 41 3.00 3.85 4.77
N THR A 42 1.72 3.53 5.00
CA THR A 42 0.63 4.50 4.95
C THR A 42 0.29 4.98 6.36
N GLU A 43 0.35 6.30 6.56
CA GLU A 43 -0.02 6.95 7.82
C GLU A 43 -1.45 6.54 8.27
N GLY A 44 -1.57 6.03 9.49
CA GLY A 44 -2.83 5.59 10.10
C GLY A 44 -3.27 4.17 9.73
N LEU A 45 -2.43 3.40 9.02
CA LEU A 45 -2.67 1.99 8.65
C LEU A 45 -1.48 1.08 8.99
N GLU A 46 -0.49 1.58 9.72
CA GLU A 46 0.78 0.90 10.01
C GLU A 46 0.57 -0.39 10.83
N SER A 47 -0.44 -0.36 11.71
CA SER A 47 -0.86 -1.50 12.54
C SER A 47 -1.90 -2.40 11.85
N ALA A 48 -2.38 -2.03 10.66
CA ALA A 48 -3.49 -2.71 10.03
C ALA A 48 -3.10 -4.13 9.56
N GLN A 49 -3.96 -5.10 9.86
CA GLN A 49 -3.74 -6.48 9.45
C GLN A 49 -4.45 -6.78 8.13
N LEU A 50 -3.70 -7.33 7.16
CA LEU A 50 -4.28 -7.83 5.91
C LEU A 50 -4.53 -9.34 5.97
N ARG A 51 -5.79 -9.73 5.80
CA ARG A 51 -6.24 -11.12 5.58
C ARG A 51 -6.87 -11.26 4.21
N CYS A 52 -6.70 -12.39 3.56
CA CYS A 52 -7.32 -12.67 2.27
C CYS A 52 -8.03 -14.02 2.33
N ASP A 53 -9.27 -14.07 1.87
CA ASP A 53 -10.07 -15.28 1.73
C ASP A 53 -10.79 -15.28 0.37
N GLY A 54 -10.40 -16.21 -0.50
CA GLY A 54 -10.85 -16.23 -1.89
C GLY A 54 -10.68 -14.87 -2.57
N ARG A 55 -11.80 -14.22 -2.89
CA ARG A 55 -11.87 -12.91 -3.55
C ARG A 55 -11.96 -11.72 -2.59
N PHE A 56 -11.99 -11.97 -1.29
CA PHE A 56 -12.12 -10.92 -0.28
C PHE A 56 -10.77 -10.63 0.37
N ALA A 57 -10.47 -9.35 0.56
CA ALA A 57 -9.36 -8.88 1.37
C ALA A 57 -9.90 -8.04 2.53
N TYR A 58 -9.48 -8.38 3.74
CA TYR A 58 -9.90 -7.74 4.98
C TYR A 58 -8.72 -6.95 5.53
N ILE A 59 -8.90 -5.65 5.72
CA ILE A 59 -7.95 -4.76 6.37
C ILE A 59 -8.53 -4.43 7.74
N ILE A 60 -7.93 -5.01 8.78
CA ILE A 60 -8.42 -4.97 10.17
C ILE A 60 -7.58 -3.97 10.97
N GLY A 61 -8.19 -3.26 11.92
CA GLY A 61 -7.50 -2.26 12.74
C GLY A 61 -7.49 -0.87 12.12
N VAL A 62 -8.49 -0.56 11.30
CA VAL A 62 -8.66 0.77 10.72
C VAL A 62 -9.40 1.65 11.72
N GLU A 63 -8.79 2.76 12.15
CA GLU A 63 -9.41 3.66 13.12
C GLU A 63 -10.56 4.48 12.48
N PRO A 64 -11.80 4.38 12.99
CA PRO A 64 -12.94 5.12 12.48
C PRO A 64 -12.85 6.58 12.92
N GLY A 65 -12.73 7.50 11.96
CA GLY A 65 -12.71 8.95 12.23
C GLY A 65 -11.64 9.73 11.48
N GLN A 66 -10.66 9.03 10.90
CA GLN A 66 -9.63 9.65 10.06
C GLN A 66 -10.23 10.15 8.74
N ARG A 67 -10.29 11.48 8.57
CA ARG A 67 -10.73 12.10 7.31
C ARG A 67 -9.84 11.63 6.16
N GLY A 68 -10.46 11.13 5.09
CA GLY A 68 -9.73 10.67 3.91
C GLY A 68 -9.21 9.23 3.97
N MET A 69 -9.54 8.46 5.01
CA MET A 69 -9.16 7.04 5.13
C MET A 69 -9.54 6.22 3.89
N THR A 70 -10.77 6.33 3.40
CA THR A 70 -11.23 5.66 2.16
C THR A 70 -10.37 6.04 0.94
N HIS A 71 -9.94 7.31 0.86
CA HIS A 71 -9.09 7.76 -0.24
C HIS A 71 -7.67 7.17 -0.14
N ARG A 72 -7.08 7.16 1.06
CA ARG A 72 -5.77 6.52 1.33
C ARG A 72 -5.80 5.03 1.00
N ILE A 73 -6.86 4.33 1.39
CA ILE A 73 -7.06 2.91 1.08
C ILE A 73 -7.16 2.68 -0.44
N ASN A 74 -7.93 3.50 -1.15
CA ASN A 74 -8.00 3.41 -2.62
C ASN A 74 -6.64 3.66 -3.28
N GLN A 75 -5.88 4.64 -2.80
CA GLN A 75 -4.51 4.87 -3.27
C GLN A 75 -3.60 3.67 -2.94
N ALA A 76 -3.75 3.08 -1.75
CA ALA A 76 -2.95 1.93 -1.34
C ALA A 76 -3.22 0.70 -2.21
N LEU A 77 -4.49 0.46 -2.53
CA LEU A 77 -4.91 -0.61 -3.44
C LEU A 77 -4.39 -0.38 -4.87
N ALA A 78 -4.44 0.85 -5.36
CA ALA A 78 -3.87 1.21 -6.66
C ALA A 78 -2.35 0.99 -6.68
N ALA A 79 -1.62 1.50 -5.69
CA ALA A 79 -0.18 1.33 -5.57
C ALA A 79 0.24 -0.15 -5.45
N ALA A 80 -0.54 -0.95 -4.71
CA ALA A 80 -0.31 -2.39 -4.62
C ALA A 80 -0.49 -3.10 -5.97
N ASN A 81 -1.49 -2.68 -6.75
CA ASN A 81 -1.72 -3.21 -8.09
C ASN A 81 -0.56 -2.88 -9.05
N GLU A 82 -0.09 -1.63 -9.04
CA GLU A 82 1.07 -1.21 -9.85
C GLU A 82 2.35 -1.97 -9.46
N ARG A 83 2.61 -2.14 -8.15
CA ARG A 83 3.78 -2.90 -7.65
C ARG A 83 3.67 -4.40 -7.91
N ALA A 84 2.45 -4.92 -8.08
CA ALA A 84 2.21 -6.33 -8.37
C ALA A 84 2.38 -6.67 -9.86
N LEU A 85 2.45 -5.67 -10.75
CA LEU A 85 2.75 -5.92 -12.17
C LEU A 85 4.13 -6.60 -12.29
N PRO A 86 4.20 -7.78 -12.92
CA PRO A 86 5.46 -8.37 -13.30
C PRO A 86 6.03 -7.56 -14.48
N GLY A 87 6.70 -6.44 -14.20
CA GLY A 87 7.33 -5.66 -15.26
C GLY A 87 7.38 -4.16 -15.07
N MET A 88 7.79 -3.66 -13.91
CA MET A 88 8.56 -2.41 -13.85
C MET A 88 9.29 -2.36 -12.50
N ARG A 89 10.40 -3.09 -12.40
CA ARG A 89 11.45 -2.67 -11.47
C ARG A 89 12.02 -1.39 -12.07
N THR A 90 11.36 -0.25 -11.86
CA THR A 90 12.05 1.02 -12.02
C THR A 90 13.07 1.01 -10.91
N ALA A 91 14.29 0.64 -11.29
CA ALA A 91 15.47 0.78 -10.46
C ALA A 91 15.41 2.17 -9.83
N VAL A 92 15.47 2.19 -8.50
CA VAL A 92 15.87 3.36 -7.75
C VAL A 92 17.15 3.87 -8.43
N PRO A 93 17.24 5.12 -8.91
CA PRO A 93 18.56 5.72 -9.08
C PRO A 93 19.06 5.91 -7.66
N ALA A 94 19.92 4.97 -7.23
CA ALA A 94 20.73 5.11 -6.06
C ALA A 94 21.43 6.47 -6.16
N ALA A 95 21.36 7.23 -5.06
CA ALA A 95 22.03 8.50 -4.88
C ALA A 95 23.46 8.46 -5.42
N ALA A 96 23.71 9.17 -6.53
CA ALA A 96 25.05 9.61 -6.87
C ALA A 96 25.25 10.94 -6.17
N THR A 97 25.80 10.84 -4.96
CA THR A 97 26.46 11.88 -4.18
C THR A 97 27.07 12.98 -5.05
N SER A 98 26.53 14.20 -4.94
CA SER A 98 27.23 15.41 -5.37
C SER A 98 28.49 15.55 -4.54
N THR A 99 29.64 15.20 -5.12
CA THR A 99 30.95 15.55 -4.59
C THR A 99 31.69 16.28 -5.70
N SER A 100 31.38 17.56 -5.89
CA SER A 100 32.26 18.46 -6.64
C SER A 100 33.47 18.74 -5.76
N ALA A 101 34.50 17.92 -5.92
CA ALA A 101 35.83 18.25 -5.47
C ALA A 101 36.62 18.85 -6.65
N LEU A 102 37.46 19.81 -6.27
CA LEU A 102 38.69 20.21 -6.95
C LEU A 102 38.57 21.29 -8.04
N THR A 103 38.81 22.54 -7.64
CA THR A 103 39.88 23.34 -8.27
C THR A 103 40.54 24.21 -7.20
N ALA A 104 41.75 23.83 -6.79
CA ALA A 104 42.72 24.71 -6.14
C ALA A 104 43.66 25.32 -7.21
N PRO A 105 44.22 26.53 -6.99
CA PRO A 105 45.08 27.29 -7.93
C PRO A 105 46.51 26.71 -7.94
N PRO A 106 47.46 27.02 -8.87
CA PRO A 106 48.07 28.34 -9.17
C PRO A 106 48.43 28.51 -10.70
N ALA A 107 49.08 29.55 -11.25
CA ALA A 107 50.13 30.47 -10.80
C ALA A 107 50.07 31.81 -11.55
#